data_AF-A0A2G1Y1S2-F1
#
_entry.id   AF-A0A2G1Y1S2-F1
#
_cell.length_a   1.000
_cell.length_b   1.000
_cell.length_c   1.000
_cell.angle_alpha   90.00
_cell.angle_beta   90.00
_cell.angle_gamma   90.00
#
_symmetry.space_group_name_H-M   'P 1'
#
loop_
_entity.id
_entity.type
_entity.pdbx_description
1 polymer ?
#
loop_
_entity_poly.entity_id
_entity_poly.type
_entity_poly.pdbx_seq_one_letter_code
_entity_poly.pdbx_strand_id
1 'polypeptide(L)'
;MTDLSRPGKTRVLLSWSSGKDSAWTLYQLQRDPSVEVVGLLTTYNQAFARSAIHGVRLSLVRAQAAAADLPLLAIPLPWPCSNEQYEQAMRIGLEEAKREFSPDAIAFGDLFLEDIRAYRESRMAPTGLDVLFPIWGTPTDQLARSMVSGGLKAVVTCLDPGRMPPSLAGAAFNLDFLTKLPAA
;
A
#
# COMPACT_ATOMS: atom_id res chain seq x y z
N MET A 1 19.88 24.29 -11.90
CA MET A 1 18.98 23.91 -10.79
C MET A 1 19.43 22.52 -10.37
N THR A 2 20.18 22.45 -9.27
CA THR A 2 21.01 21.31 -8.91
C THR A 2 20.13 20.16 -8.41
N ASP A 3 20.27 19.00 -9.03
CA ASP A 3 19.70 17.74 -8.56
C ASP A 3 20.16 17.47 -7.12
N LEU A 4 19.20 17.34 -6.21
CA LEU A 4 19.39 17.06 -4.79
C LEU A 4 19.27 15.55 -4.49
N SER A 5 19.39 14.68 -5.50
CA SER A 5 19.52 13.25 -5.30
C SER A 5 20.67 12.98 -4.31
N ARG A 6 20.28 12.58 -3.09
CA ARG A 6 21.24 12.21 -2.04
C ARG A 6 21.98 10.98 -2.54
N PRO A 7 23.32 11.02 -2.71
CA PRO A 7 24.04 9.86 -3.20
C PRO A 7 23.87 8.70 -2.20
N GLY A 8 23.32 7.56 -2.67
CA GLY A 8 23.38 6.27 -1.98
C GLY A 8 22.08 5.72 -1.36
N LYS A 9 20.90 6.33 -1.56
CA LYS A 9 19.63 5.75 -1.09
C LYS A 9 18.86 5.05 -2.21
N THR A 10 18.29 3.89 -1.92
CA THR A 10 17.32 3.22 -2.79
C THR A 10 16.03 4.02 -2.83
N ARG A 11 15.64 4.45 -4.04
CA ARG A 11 14.44 5.23 -4.30
C ARG A 11 13.25 4.29 -4.45
N VAL A 12 12.29 4.38 -3.54
CA VAL A 12 11.19 3.43 -3.43
C VAL A 12 9.87 4.10 -3.75
N LEU A 13 9.15 3.54 -4.74
CA LEU A 13 7.74 3.80 -4.94
C LEU A 13 6.94 2.86 -4.03
N LEU A 14 5.96 3.36 -3.27
CA LEU A 14 5.13 2.51 -2.43
C LEU A 14 3.76 2.26 -3.08
N SER A 15 3.39 0.99 -3.24
CA SER A 15 2.02 0.61 -3.56
C SER A 15 1.09 0.94 -2.40
N TRP A 16 0.23 1.94 -2.59
CA TRP A 16 -0.61 2.52 -1.55
C TRP A 16 -2.06 2.09 -1.69
N SER A 17 -2.50 1.20 -0.80
CA SER A 17 -3.89 0.73 -0.77
C SER A 17 -4.80 1.59 0.10
N SER A 18 -4.26 2.53 0.88
CA SER A 18 -4.95 3.25 1.98
C SER A 18 -5.27 2.36 3.21
N GLY A 19 -4.73 1.14 3.27
CA GLY A 19 -4.89 0.24 4.41
C GLY A 19 -3.84 0.44 5.51
N LYS A 20 -4.06 -0.20 6.66
CA LYS A 20 -3.11 -0.22 7.79
C LYS A 20 -1.75 -0.79 7.37
N ASP A 21 -1.74 -1.78 6.49
CA ASP A 21 -0.51 -2.48 6.10
C ASP A 21 0.35 -1.59 5.22
N SER A 22 -0.23 -0.93 4.20
CA SER A 22 0.50 0.07 3.39
C SER A 22 1.00 1.25 4.24
N ALA A 23 0.22 1.70 5.23
CA ALA A 23 0.65 2.78 6.11
C ALA A 23 1.81 2.36 7.03
N TRP A 24 1.78 1.12 7.53
CA TRP A 24 2.88 0.58 8.32
C TRP A 24 4.12 0.30 7.47
N THR A 25 3.95 -0.17 6.23
CA THR A 25 5.05 -0.31 5.27
C THR A 25 5.73 1.03 5.02
N LEU A 26 4.97 2.11 4.82
CA LEU A 26 5.54 3.46 4.70
C LEU A 26 6.37 3.82 5.94
N TYR A 27 5.80 3.61 7.13
CA TYR A 27 6.50 3.88 8.40
C TYR A 27 7.82 3.10 8.50
N GLN A 28 7.83 1.82 8.13
CA GLN A 28 9.06 1.01 8.13
C GLN A 28 10.10 1.52 7.13
N LEU A 29 9.69 1.86 5.90
CA LEU A 29 10.58 2.40 4.88
C LEU A 29 11.19 3.75 5.29
N GLN A 30 10.40 4.64 5.90
CA GLN A 30 10.87 5.96 6.36
C GLN A 30 11.89 5.88 7.50
N ARG A 31 11.92 4.75 8.22
CA ARG A 31 12.90 4.49 9.28
C ARG A 31 14.20 3.88 8.77
N ASP A 32 14.21 3.38 7.54
CA ASP A 32 15.41 2.84 6.93
C ASP A 32 16.25 4.00 6.36
N PRO A 33 17.45 4.28 6.91
CA PRO A 33 18.27 5.37 6.42
C PRO A 33 18.78 5.16 4.99
N SER A 34 18.77 3.92 4.48
CA SER A 34 19.16 3.56 3.11
C SER A 34 18.04 3.77 2.09
N VAL A 35 16.82 4.08 2.52
CA VAL A 35 15.66 4.25 1.65
C VAL A 35 15.23 5.71 1.56
N GLU A 36 14.77 6.09 0.37
CA GLU A 36 14.00 7.30 0.11
C GLU A 36 12.67 6.90 -0.51
N VAL A 37 11.54 7.14 0.17
CA VAL A 37 10.22 6.95 -0.44
C VAL A 37 9.92 8.15 -1.32
N VAL A 38 9.87 7.94 -2.63
CA VAL A 38 9.78 9.02 -3.63
C VAL A 38 8.36 9.32 -4.06
N GLY A 39 7.42 8.43 -3.76
CA GLY A 39 6.02 8.61 -4.09
C GLY A 39 5.16 7.42 -3.73
N LEU A 40 3.86 7.63 -3.85
CA LEU A 40 2.82 6.62 -3.66
C LEU A 40 2.18 6.31 -5.02
N LEU A 41 1.85 5.03 -5.24
CA LEU A 41 1.12 4.58 -6.43
C LEU A 41 -0.14 3.85 -6.00
N THR A 42 -1.29 4.22 -6.55
CA THR A 42 -2.56 3.56 -6.29
C THR A 42 -3.35 3.36 -7.59
N THR A 43 -4.25 2.38 -7.62
CA THR A 43 -5.23 2.21 -8.69
C THR A 43 -6.63 2.53 -8.18
N TYR A 44 -7.45 3.16 -9.02
CA TYR A 44 -8.82 3.51 -8.64
C TYR A 44 -9.81 3.30 -9.79
N ASN A 45 -11.02 2.90 -9.44
CA ASN A 45 -12.13 2.82 -10.39
C ASN A 45 -12.60 4.23 -10.77
N GLN A 46 -12.54 4.57 -12.07
CA GLN A 46 -12.93 5.89 -12.56
C GLN A 46 -14.41 6.21 -12.36
N ALA A 47 -15.30 5.23 -12.52
CA ALA A 47 -16.74 5.43 -12.40
C ALA A 47 -17.17 5.78 -10.97
N PHE A 48 -16.46 5.27 -9.96
CA PHE A 48 -16.83 5.44 -8.55
C PHE A 48 -15.85 6.30 -7.75
N ALA A 49 -14.73 6.72 -8.35
CA ALA A 49 -13.64 7.44 -7.69
C ALA A 49 -13.20 6.75 -6.37
N ARG A 50 -12.99 5.43 -6.42
CA ARG A 50 -12.62 4.61 -5.27
C ARG A 50 -11.44 3.69 -5.57
N SER A 51 -10.56 3.47 -4.59
CA SER A 51 -9.44 2.53 -4.70
C SER A 51 -9.93 1.14 -5.09
N ALA A 52 -9.26 0.48 -6.01
CA ALA A 52 -9.70 -0.82 -6.53
C ALA A 52 -9.74 -1.93 -5.47
N ILE A 53 -8.82 -1.89 -4.49
CA ILE A 53 -8.64 -2.97 -3.50
C ILE A 53 -9.58 -2.79 -2.30
N HIS A 54 -9.63 -1.59 -1.69
CA HIS A 54 -10.36 -1.37 -0.43
C HIS A 54 -11.60 -0.48 -0.56
N GLY A 55 -11.97 -0.06 -1.78
CA GLY A 55 -13.13 0.79 -2.01
C GLY A 55 -13.07 2.17 -1.32
N VAL A 56 -11.89 2.62 -0.89
CA VAL A 56 -11.70 3.92 -0.23
C VAL A 56 -11.85 5.04 -1.26
N ARG A 57 -12.55 6.12 -0.90
CA ARG A 57 -12.71 7.30 -1.77
C ARG A 57 -11.35 7.87 -2.15
N LEU A 58 -11.13 8.16 -3.43
CA LEU A 58 -9.88 8.72 -3.93
C LEU A 58 -9.51 10.04 -3.23
N SER A 59 -10.49 10.84 -2.80
CA SER A 59 -10.24 12.05 -2.01
C SER A 59 -9.58 11.76 -0.66
N LEU A 60 -9.94 10.66 0.00
CA LEU A 60 -9.29 10.23 1.25
C LEU A 60 -7.89 9.70 0.98
N VAL A 61 -7.69 8.96 -0.11
CA VAL A 61 -6.37 8.49 -0.52
C VAL A 61 -5.42 9.67 -0.80
N ARG A 62 -5.91 10.70 -1.49
CA ARG A 62 -5.16 11.95 -1.73
C ARG A 62 -4.87 12.70 -0.44
N ALA A 63 -5.83 12.76 0.49
CA ALA A 63 -5.62 13.38 1.80
C ALA A 63 -4.55 12.65 2.62
N GLN A 64 -4.49 11.32 2.56
CA GLN A 64 -3.43 10.53 3.21
C GLN A 64 -2.07 10.79 2.59
N ALA A 65 -1.97 10.82 1.26
CA ALA A 65 -0.72 11.14 0.56
C ALA A 65 -0.20 12.53 0.93
N ALA A 66 -1.10 13.53 0.94
CA ALA A 66 -0.76 14.88 1.37
C ALA A 66 -0.32 14.94 2.84
N ALA A 67 -0.99 14.20 3.73
CA ALA A 67 -0.60 14.12 5.15
C ALA A 67 0.74 13.41 5.35
N ALA A 68 1.14 12.53 4.43
CA ALA A 68 2.44 11.87 4.40
C ALA A 68 3.53 12.72 3.71
N ASP A 69 3.18 13.88 3.17
CA ASP A 69 4.06 14.74 2.36
C ASP A 69 4.70 14.00 1.17
N LEU A 70 3.89 13.17 0.49
CA LEU A 70 4.34 12.37 -0.66
C LEU A 70 3.46 12.62 -1.89
N PRO A 71 4.04 12.68 -3.10
CA PRO A 71 3.27 12.70 -4.32
C PRO A 71 2.50 11.39 -4.50
N LEU A 72 1.33 11.46 -5.11
CA LEU A 72 0.49 10.30 -5.39
C LEU A 72 0.21 10.20 -6.89
N LEU A 73 0.71 9.13 -7.50
CA LEU A 73 0.27 8.68 -8.81
C LEU A 73 -0.97 7.80 -8.66
N ALA A 74 -2.11 8.32 -9.14
CA ALA A 74 -3.39 7.61 -9.11
C ALA A 74 -3.76 7.12 -10.50
N ILE A 75 -3.63 5.81 -10.71
CA ILE A 75 -3.88 5.15 -11.99
C ILE A 75 -5.38 4.87 -12.15
N PRO A 76 -6.04 5.46 -13.16
CA PRO A 76 -7.43 5.18 -13.43
C PRO A 76 -7.64 3.79 -14.01
N LEU A 77 -8.69 3.11 -13.55
CA LEU A 77 -9.19 1.85 -14.11
C LEU A 77 -10.62 2.05 -14.66
N PRO A 78 -10.96 1.45 -15.81
CA PRO A 78 -12.31 1.48 -16.36
C PRO A 78 -13.29 0.69 -15.47
N TRP A 79 -14.58 0.76 -15.81
CA TRP A 79 -15.60 -0.09 -15.21
C TRP A 79 -16.59 -0.61 -16.28
N PRO A 80 -16.80 -1.93 -16.38
CA PRO A 80 -16.04 -3.00 -15.72
C PRO A 80 -14.55 -3.01 -16.17
N CYS A 81 -13.67 -3.58 -15.34
CA CYS A 81 -12.25 -3.71 -15.65
C CYS A 81 -11.89 -5.19 -15.78
N SER A 82 -11.40 -5.61 -16.94
CA SER A 82 -10.77 -6.92 -17.11
C SER A 82 -9.36 -6.92 -16.52
N ASN A 83 -8.78 -8.11 -16.32
CA ASN A 83 -7.38 -8.24 -15.90
C ASN A 83 -6.42 -7.66 -16.96
N GLU A 84 -6.70 -7.83 -18.25
CA GLU A 84 -5.90 -7.25 -19.33
C GLU A 84 -5.89 -5.71 -19.27
N GLN A 85 -7.06 -5.09 -19.04
CA GLN A 85 -7.17 -3.64 -18.87
C GLN A 85 -6.42 -3.16 -17.63
N TYR A 86 -6.51 -3.91 -16.53
CA TYR A 86 -5.77 -3.61 -15.30
C TYR A 86 -4.25 -3.66 -15.53
N GLU A 87 -3.76 -4.73 -16.16
CA GLU A 87 -2.34 -4.92 -16.46
C GLU A 87 -1.80 -3.83 -17.40
N GLN A 88 -2.57 -3.47 -18.42
CA GLN A 88 -2.22 -2.39 -19.33
C GLN A 88 -2.18 -1.03 -18.62
N ALA A 89 -3.16 -0.72 -17.76
CA ALA A 89 -3.19 0.51 -16.98
C ALA A 89 -2.01 0.58 -15.99
N MET A 90 -1.70 -0.54 -15.31
CA MET A 90 -0.54 -0.65 -14.43
C MET A 90 0.76 -0.45 -15.18
N ARG A 91 0.93 -1.05 -16.36
CA ARG A 91 2.13 -0.85 -17.19
C ARG A 91 2.31 0.63 -17.56
N ILE A 92 1.25 1.29 -18.02
CA ILE A 92 1.28 2.72 -18.37
C ILE A 92 1.65 3.55 -17.14
N GLY A 93 1.00 3.30 -16.00
CA GLY A 93 1.27 4.02 -14.77
C GLY A 93 2.68 3.79 -14.21
N LEU A 94 3.24 2.59 -14.35
CA LEU A 94 4.63 2.34 -13.95
C LEU A 94 5.63 3.07 -14.84
N GLU A 95 5.38 3.16 -16.15
CA GLU A 95 6.21 3.97 -17.03
C GLU A 95 6.11 5.47 -16.72
N GLU A 96 4.94 5.95 -16.30
CA GLU A 96 4.79 7.31 -15.77
C GLU A 96 5.55 7.51 -14.46
N ALA A 97 5.41 6.59 -13.50
CA ALA A 97 6.14 6.62 -12.25
C ALA A 97 7.67 6.62 -12.45
N LYS A 98 8.18 5.88 -13.43
CA LYS A 98 9.61 5.90 -13.78
C LYS A 98 10.08 7.27 -14.25
N ARG A 99 9.29 7.94 -15.09
CA ARG A 99 9.63 9.30 -15.57
C ARG A 99 9.54 10.34 -14.47
N GLU A 100 8.53 10.25 -13.61
CA GLU A 100 8.28 11.27 -12.58
C GLU A 100 9.17 11.11 -11.34
N PHE A 101 9.36 9.88 -10.90
CA PHE A 101 10.01 9.60 -9.62
C PHE A 101 11.36 8.90 -9.75
N SER A 102 11.69 8.35 -10.92
CA SER A 102 12.91 7.55 -11.14
C SER A 102 13.18 6.57 -9.97
N PRO A 103 12.23 5.67 -9.65
CA PRO A 103 12.39 4.72 -8.56
C PRO A 103 13.33 3.58 -8.98
N ASP A 104 14.09 3.08 -8.01
CA ASP A 104 14.90 1.86 -8.14
C ASP A 104 14.06 0.61 -7.79
N ALA A 105 13.08 0.79 -6.89
CA ALA A 105 12.27 -0.29 -6.36
C ALA A 105 10.81 0.11 -6.16
N ILE A 106 9.95 -0.90 -6.09
CA ILE A 106 8.56 -0.78 -5.65
C ILE A 106 8.31 -1.64 -4.40
N ALA A 107 7.70 -1.06 -3.39
CA ALA A 107 7.35 -1.75 -2.16
C ALA A 107 5.86 -2.11 -2.09
N PHE A 108 5.57 -3.27 -1.51
CA PHE A 108 4.21 -3.73 -1.21
C PHE A 108 4.05 -4.05 0.28
N GLY A 109 2.86 -3.78 0.81
CA GLY A 109 2.48 -4.13 2.19
C GLY A 109 1.91 -5.54 2.33
N ASP A 110 2.31 -6.47 1.48
CA ASP A 110 1.90 -7.88 1.56
C ASP A 110 2.57 -8.57 2.76
N LEU A 111 1.86 -9.49 3.42
CA LEU A 111 2.27 -10.05 4.70
C LEU A 111 2.91 -11.44 4.60
N PHE A 112 2.26 -12.41 3.94
CA PHE A 112 2.72 -13.82 3.94
C PHE A 112 2.12 -14.72 2.84
N LEU A 113 1.28 -14.20 1.94
CA LEU A 113 0.65 -15.02 0.89
C LEU A 113 1.58 -15.20 -0.30
N GLU A 114 2.32 -16.30 -0.35
CA GLU A 114 3.37 -16.56 -1.36
C GLU A 114 2.87 -16.38 -2.80
N ASP A 115 1.64 -16.83 -3.13
CA ASP A 115 1.07 -16.66 -4.47
C ASP A 115 0.90 -15.18 -4.86
N ILE A 116 0.55 -14.32 -3.89
CA ILE A 116 0.44 -12.88 -4.11
C ILE A 116 1.82 -12.28 -4.34
N ARG A 117 2.83 -12.69 -3.56
CA ARG A 117 4.21 -12.24 -3.73
C ARG A 117 4.77 -12.65 -5.10
N ALA A 118 4.63 -13.92 -5.48
CA ALA A 118 5.06 -14.41 -6.80
C ALA A 118 4.35 -13.67 -7.93
N TYR A 119 3.06 -13.37 -7.76
CA TYR A 119 2.34 -12.51 -8.70
C TYR A 119 2.95 -11.10 -8.77
N ARG A 120 3.25 -10.44 -7.64
CA ARG A 120 3.92 -9.11 -7.66
C ARG A 120 5.26 -9.16 -8.37
N GLU A 121 6.11 -10.12 -8.02
CA GLU A 121 7.45 -10.30 -8.57
C GLU A 121 7.39 -10.53 -10.10
N SER A 122 6.54 -11.44 -10.57
CA SER A 122 6.36 -11.70 -12.01
C SER A 122 5.89 -10.47 -12.79
N ARG A 123 5.03 -9.64 -12.19
CA ARG A 123 4.50 -8.42 -12.85
C ARG A 123 5.49 -7.28 -12.86
N MET A 124 6.38 -7.18 -11.87
CA MET A 124 7.39 -6.13 -11.82
C MET A 124 8.67 -6.52 -12.57
N ALA A 125 8.96 -7.81 -12.77
CA ALA A 125 10.19 -8.27 -13.45
C ALA A 125 10.47 -7.58 -14.80
N PRO A 126 9.48 -7.38 -15.72
CA PRO A 126 9.72 -6.68 -16.99
C PRO A 126 10.05 -5.20 -16.84
N THR A 127 9.83 -4.62 -15.66
CA THR A 127 10.02 -3.18 -15.42
C THR A 127 11.45 -2.83 -15.00
N GLY A 128 12.23 -3.81 -14.54
CA GLY A 128 13.56 -3.59 -13.96
C GLY A 128 13.56 -2.99 -12.55
N LEU A 129 12.40 -2.82 -11.92
CA LEU A 129 12.29 -2.38 -10.53
C LEU A 129 12.51 -3.57 -9.58
N ASP A 130 13.31 -3.35 -8.53
CA ASP A 130 13.36 -4.29 -7.42
C ASP A 130 12.01 -4.32 -6.69
N VAL A 131 11.66 -5.48 -6.12
CA VAL A 131 10.40 -5.67 -5.39
C VAL A 131 10.69 -5.85 -3.91
N LEU A 132 10.16 -4.96 -3.08
CA LEU A 132 10.37 -4.94 -1.64
C LEU A 132 9.09 -5.34 -0.90
N PHE A 133 9.25 -6.15 0.15
CA PHE A 133 8.17 -6.51 1.07
C PHE A 133 8.58 -6.23 2.53
N PRO A 134 8.58 -4.96 2.97
CA PRO A 134 9.20 -4.54 4.24
C PRO A 134 8.62 -5.16 5.51
N ILE A 135 7.43 -5.76 5.42
CA ILE A 135 6.69 -6.34 6.55
C ILE A 135 6.42 -7.84 6.38
N TRP A 136 6.99 -8.45 5.33
CA TRP A 136 6.79 -9.86 4.99
C TRP A 136 7.27 -10.80 6.10
N GLY A 137 6.54 -11.88 6.33
CA GLY A 137 6.90 -12.94 7.27
C GLY A 137 6.85 -12.53 8.74
N THR A 138 6.43 -11.29 9.06
CA THR A 138 6.21 -10.90 10.45
C THR A 138 4.94 -11.59 10.97
N PRO A 139 4.98 -12.28 12.13
CA PRO A 139 3.79 -12.84 12.75
C PRO A 139 2.68 -11.78 12.88
N THR A 140 1.48 -12.09 12.41
CA THR A 140 0.42 -11.09 12.22
C THR A 140 -0.08 -10.49 13.54
N ASP A 141 -0.03 -11.26 14.62
CA ASP A 141 -0.34 -10.83 15.98
C ASP A 141 0.70 -9.83 16.50
N GLN A 142 2.00 -10.14 16.31
CA GLN A 142 3.10 -9.25 16.65
C GLN A 142 3.04 -7.97 15.81
N LEU A 143 2.79 -8.09 14.51
CA LEU A 143 2.66 -6.97 13.60
C LEU A 143 1.52 -6.04 14.01
N ALA A 144 0.33 -6.59 14.28
CA ALA A 144 -0.82 -5.82 14.74
C ALA A 144 -0.55 -5.05 16.04
N ARG A 145 0.09 -5.69 17.02
CA ARG A 145 0.48 -5.04 18.28
C ARG A 145 1.54 -3.96 18.07
N SER A 146 2.47 -4.19 17.15
CA SER A 146 3.53 -3.23 16.80
C SER A 146 2.96 -1.99 16.11
N MET A 147 1.98 -2.17 15.22
CA MET A 147 1.23 -1.07 14.60
C MET A 147 0.57 -0.19 15.66
N VAL A 148 -0.20 -0.82 16.57
CA VAL A 148 -0.94 -0.08 17.61
C VAL A 148 0.01 0.63 18.57
N SER A 149 1.06 -0.05 19.04
CA SER A 149 2.05 0.55 19.95
C SER A 149 2.90 1.64 19.28
N GLY A 150 3.14 1.52 17.98
CA GLY A 150 3.78 2.53 17.14
C GLY A 150 2.89 3.73 16.82
N GLY A 151 1.65 3.76 17.32
CA GLY A 151 0.72 4.89 17.16
C GLY A 151 -0.08 4.89 15.85
N LEU A 152 -0.08 3.78 15.10
CA LEU A 152 -0.91 3.65 13.90
C LEU A 152 -2.39 3.72 14.29
N LYS A 153 -3.12 4.61 13.61
CA LYS A 153 -4.57 4.75 13.75
C LYS A 153 -5.25 4.21 12.51
N ALA A 154 -6.08 3.19 12.69
CA ALA A 154 -6.91 2.64 11.62
C ALA A 154 -8.34 2.39 12.12
N VAL A 155 -9.27 2.30 11.17
CA VAL A 155 -10.68 2.01 11.40
C VAL A 155 -11.06 0.79 10.58
N VAL A 156 -11.85 -0.10 11.18
CA VAL A 156 -12.37 -1.29 10.51
C VAL A 156 -13.45 -0.86 9.52
N THR A 157 -13.18 -0.96 8.22
CA THR A 157 -14.12 -0.52 7.17
C THR A 157 -14.96 -1.66 6.59
N CYS A 158 -14.49 -2.90 6.72
CA CYS A 158 -15.15 -4.11 6.26
C CYS A 158 -14.74 -5.27 7.18
N LEU A 159 -15.67 -6.19 7.41
CA LEU A 159 -15.44 -7.45 8.13
C LEU A 159 -16.38 -8.52 7.58
N ASP A 160 -16.07 -9.79 7.87
CA ASP A 160 -16.96 -10.92 7.61
C ASP A 160 -17.86 -11.16 8.85
N PRO A 161 -19.19 -10.95 8.76
CA PRO A 161 -20.13 -11.20 9.85
C PRO A 161 -20.15 -12.65 10.36
N GLY A 162 -19.75 -13.62 9.52
CA GLY A 162 -19.63 -15.02 9.91
C GLY A 162 -18.42 -15.31 10.80
N ARG A 163 -17.46 -14.38 10.88
CA ARG A 163 -16.24 -14.48 11.69
C ARG A 163 -16.22 -13.48 12.84
N MET A 164 -16.85 -12.31 12.67
CA MET A 164 -16.79 -11.19 13.60
C MET A 164 -18.16 -10.51 13.77
N PRO A 165 -18.52 -10.01 14.97
CA PRO A 165 -19.77 -9.26 15.16
C PRO A 165 -19.87 -8.03 14.26
N PRO A 166 -21.02 -7.78 13.59
CA PRO A 166 -21.23 -6.59 12.77
C PRO A 166 -21.01 -5.26 13.49
N SER A 167 -21.21 -5.23 14.81
CA SER A 167 -20.99 -4.05 15.65
C SER A 167 -19.53 -3.57 15.68
N LEU A 168 -18.59 -4.38 15.19
CA LEU A 168 -17.18 -3.99 15.08
C LEU A 168 -16.84 -3.27 13.77
N ALA A 169 -17.78 -3.18 12.83
CA ALA A 169 -17.62 -2.30 11.68
C ALA A 169 -17.60 -0.84 12.16
N GLY A 170 -16.61 -0.06 11.71
CA GLY A 170 -16.36 1.30 12.19
C GLY A 170 -15.57 1.38 13.50
N ALA A 171 -15.23 0.26 14.14
CA ALA A 171 -14.40 0.26 15.34
C ALA A 171 -12.96 0.71 15.03
N ALA A 172 -12.30 1.30 16.03
CA ALA A 172 -10.88 1.60 15.95
C ALA A 172 -10.05 0.30 16.03
N PHE A 173 -9.04 0.18 15.18
CA PHE A 173 -8.03 -0.88 15.27
C PHE A 173 -7.05 -0.55 16.40
N ASN A 174 -7.34 -1.05 17.60
CA ASN A 174 -6.58 -0.80 18.83
C ASN A 174 -6.42 -2.10 19.64
N LEU A 175 -5.75 -2.03 20.80
CA LEU A 175 -5.51 -3.23 21.63
C LEU A 175 -6.81 -3.91 22.06
N ASP A 176 -7.86 -3.16 22.39
CA ASP A 176 -9.18 -3.72 22.73
C ASP A 176 -9.78 -4.48 21.54
N PHE A 177 -9.74 -3.92 20.34
CA PHE A 177 -10.17 -4.62 19.13
C PHE A 177 -9.37 -5.92 18.89
N LEU A 178 -8.05 -5.91 19.12
CA LEU A 178 -7.23 -7.11 18.94
C LEU A 178 -7.63 -8.26 19.89
N THR A 179 -8.16 -7.96 21.08
CA THR A 179 -8.66 -9.02 21.99
C THR A 179 -9.94 -9.69 21.51
N LYS A 180 -10.63 -9.08 20.55
CA LYS A 180 -11.91 -9.55 20.00
C LYS A 180 -11.74 -10.36 18.71
N LEU A 181 -10.52 -10.44 18.18
CA LEU A 181 -10.21 -11.25 17.00
C LEU A 181 -10.36 -12.74 17.32
N PRO A 182 -10.77 -13.58 16.35
CA PRO A 182 -10.82 -15.02 16.53
C PRO A 182 -9.39 -15.55 16.72
N ALA A 183 -9.26 -16.70 17.39
CA ALA A 183 -8.01 -17.43 17.42
C ALA A 183 -7.57 -17.80 15.98
N ALA A 184 -6.26 -17.78 15.74
CA ALA A 184 -5.64 -18.15 14.47
C ALA A 184 -5.80 -19.65 14.18
#